data_AF-K1YEU6-F1
#
_entry.id   AF-K1YEU6-F1
#
_cell.length_a   1.000
_cell.length_b   1.000
_cell.length_c   1.000
_cell.angle_alpha   90.00
_cell.angle_beta   90.00
_cell.angle_gamma   90.00
#
_symmetry.space_group_name_H-M   'P 1'
#
loop_
_entity.id
_entity.type
_entity.pdbx_description
1 polymer ?
#
loop_
_entity_poly.entity_id
_entity_poly.type
_entity_poly.pdbx_seq_one_letter_code
_entity_poly.pdbx_strand_id
1 'polypeptide(L)'
;MSSCVKFPASRPGATKDGLKIAENFDWKTIETKTVSSTGVFSVVNQDGDTVALNLPAGEYNLYVGKGSVLTTVASSANLDISTKAISTPSTGTKSRVYFPCENKYATVMFEDLFPYSGDKDMNDVVFGLNIEYDLDKNARVVAINFNIEPRAVGSTQTYIGIGANFTGMAVQVSKVARSSADYPGISNDHSDLAPIYNVDPKNGYFNPVNPSDQLNADYKVAPFTGNFRSFFISPPTYTPFVNVFNIGTSTLSNKFTAKVSLNSVIAYNSFTLLDAYNINKVNISIYTAFENKSKEVHFKGQLPSMYFNLATFEPTGRTDFSSAYDSWVWAIMSDKSVRHPLETVRINNAYPDFALWVSTQNMTNWYGSKVLDSLFTKINFTYFD
;
A
#
# COMPACT_ATOMS: atom_id res chain seq x y z
N MET A 1 -19.95 -28.61 -5.53
CA MET A 1 -19.25 -27.64 -4.67
C MET A 1 -17.93 -28.29 -4.25
N SER A 2 -16.84 -28.03 -4.97
CA SER A 2 -15.51 -28.39 -4.46
C SER A 2 -15.21 -27.49 -3.28
N SER A 3 -14.80 -28.10 -2.17
CA SER A 3 -14.32 -27.42 -0.97
C SER A 3 -13.17 -26.48 -1.34
N CYS A 4 -13.42 -25.17 -1.31
CA CYS A 4 -12.40 -24.12 -1.53
C CYS A 4 -11.59 -23.91 -0.24
N VAL A 5 -10.97 -24.97 0.26
CA VAL A 5 -10.04 -24.87 1.39
C VAL A 5 -8.64 -24.77 0.80
N LYS A 6 -8.03 -23.58 0.88
CA LYS A 6 -6.61 -23.39 0.58
C LYS A 6 -5.79 -24.15 1.63
N PHE A 7 -5.01 -25.15 1.21
CA PHE A 7 -4.12 -25.88 2.11
C PHE A 7 -2.70 -25.32 1.99
N PRO A 8 -2.05 -24.96 3.12
CA PRO A 8 -0.66 -24.54 3.07
C PRO A 8 0.20 -25.69 2.54
N ALA A 9 1.13 -25.36 1.65
CA ALA A 9 2.14 -26.31 1.21
C ALA A 9 2.98 -26.77 2.43
N SER A 10 3.43 -28.02 2.43
CA SER A 10 4.17 -28.59 3.58
C SER A 10 5.48 -27.88 3.89
N ARG A 11 6.05 -27.13 2.92
CA ARG A 11 7.19 -26.21 3.04
C ARG A 11 7.07 -25.08 2.01
N PRO A 12 7.65 -23.89 2.25
CA PRO A 12 7.74 -22.85 1.23
C PRO A 12 8.53 -23.34 0.01
N GLY A 13 8.07 -23.01 -1.20
CA GLY A 13 8.65 -23.53 -2.45
C GLY A 13 8.40 -25.02 -2.75
N ALA A 14 7.56 -25.73 -1.98
CA ALA A 14 7.23 -27.13 -2.27
C ALA A 14 6.41 -27.30 -3.58
N THR A 15 5.75 -26.25 -4.05
CA THR A 15 5.14 -26.20 -5.37
C THR A 15 6.19 -25.80 -6.41
N LYS A 16 6.77 -26.79 -7.10
CA LYS A 16 7.60 -26.54 -8.29
C LYS A 16 6.69 -26.09 -9.43
N ASP A 17 6.39 -24.80 -9.48
CA ASP A 17 5.62 -24.16 -10.55
C ASP A 17 6.48 -23.80 -11.79
N GLY A 18 7.79 -24.02 -11.72
CA GLY A 18 8.73 -23.75 -12.81
C GLY A 18 9.11 -22.27 -12.93
N LEU A 19 8.61 -21.40 -12.05
CA LEU A 19 8.95 -19.99 -12.02
C LEU A 19 10.37 -19.82 -11.49
N LYS A 20 11.26 -19.21 -12.29
CA LYS A 20 12.61 -18.86 -11.86
C LYS A 20 12.63 -17.40 -11.45
N ILE A 21 12.86 -17.14 -10.18
CA ILE A 21 12.88 -15.79 -9.61
C ILE A 21 14.34 -15.41 -9.30
N ALA A 22 14.78 -14.24 -9.75
CA ALA A 22 16.09 -13.72 -9.39
C ALA A 22 16.14 -13.38 -7.88
N GLU A 23 17.22 -13.75 -7.19
CA GLU A 23 17.30 -13.60 -5.73
C GLU A 23 17.21 -12.14 -5.26
N ASN A 24 17.70 -11.19 -6.06
CA ASN A 24 17.67 -9.75 -5.78
C ASN A 24 16.45 -9.05 -6.43
N PHE A 25 15.47 -9.81 -6.89
CA PHE A 25 14.33 -9.26 -7.60
C PHE A 25 13.51 -8.27 -6.75
N ASP A 26 13.15 -7.15 -7.38
CA ASP A 26 12.32 -6.08 -6.82
C ASP A 26 10.87 -6.24 -7.27
N TRP A 27 10.00 -6.56 -6.32
CA TRP A 27 8.59 -6.93 -6.55
C TRP A 27 7.65 -5.73 -6.69
N LYS A 28 8.21 -4.63 -7.21
CA LYS A 28 7.53 -3.36 -7.39
C LYS A 28 7.83 -2.81 -8.79
N THR A 29 6.84 -2.20 -9.43
CA THR A 29 7.04 -1.45 -10.68
C THR A 29 7.16 0.05 -10.46
N ILE A 30 7.70 0.46 -9.31
CA ILE A 30 7.92 1.87 -8.96
C ILE A 30 9.41 2.22 -8.95
N GLU A 31 9.74 3.49 -9.14
CA GLU A 31 11.10 4.03 -9.02
C GLU A 31 11.08 5.47 -8.48
N THR A 32 12.25 5.95 -8.09
CA THR A 32 12.45 7.36 -7.74
C THR A 32 12.96 8.14 -8.95
N LYS A 33 12.34 9.29 -9.23
CA LYS A 33 12.85 10.26 -10.21
C LYS A 33 13.06 11.62 -9.57
N THR A 34 14.25 12.16 -9.81
CA THR A 34 14.63 13.49 -9.35
C THR A 34 14.14 14.56 -10.33
N VAL A 35 13.52 15.61 -9.80
CA VAL A 35 13.11 16.81 -10.53
C VAL A 35 13.63 18.03 -9.81
N SER A 36 13.88 19.12 -10.54
CA SER A 36 14.36 20.36 -9.95
C SER A 36 13.89 21.58 -10.70
N SER A 37 13.71 22.70 -9.99
CA SER A 37 13.41 24.01 -10.57
C SER A 37 13.96 25.12 -9.69
N THR A 38 14.30 26.25 -10.30
CA THR A 38 14.73 27.48 -9.59
C THR A 38 13.55 28.36 -9.16
N GLY A 39 12.33 28.05 -9.61
CA GLY A 39 11.08 28.72 -9.21
C GLY A 39 10.03 27.72 -8.74
N VAL A 40 8.89 28.23 -8.26
CA VAL A 40 7.75 27.36 -7.88
C VAL A 40 7.26 26.61 -9.11
N PHE A 41 7.04 25.29 -8.97
CA PHE A 41 6.71 24.44 -10.09
C PHE A 41 5.81 23.27 -9.70
N SER A 42 5.10 22.74 -10.68
CA SER A 42 4.35 21.50 -10.63
C SER A 42 5.06 20.46 -11.51
N VAL A 43 4.66 19.20 -11.36
CA VAL A 43 5.24 18.08 -12.12
C VAL A 43 4.10 17.25 -12.69
N VAL A 44 4.18 16.96 -13.98
CA VAL A 44 3.26 16.06 -14.69
C VAL A 44 4.03 14.89 -15.29
N ASN A 45 3.38 13.73 -15.41
CA ASN A 45 3.94 12.58 -16.12
C ASN A 45 3.72 12.70 -17.65
N GLN A 46 4.13 11.69 -18.42
CA GLN A 46 3.96 11.64 -19.87
C GLN A 46 2.51 11.64 -20.34
N ASP A 47 1.58 11.24 -19.47
CA ASP A 47 0.15 11.16 -19.75
C ASP A 47 -0.56 12.49 -19.40
N GLY A 48 0.17 13.47 -18.87
CA GLY A 48 -0.36 14.75 -18.40
C GLY A 48 -0.96 14.69 -16.99
N ASP A 49 -0.87 13.54 -16.30
CA ASP A 49 -1.35 13.41 -14.92
C ASP A 49 -0.40 14.14 -13.95
N THR A 50 -0.98 14.86 -12.99
CA THR A 50 -0.26 15.60 -11.95
C THR A 50 0.45 14.65 -10.97
N VAL A 51 1.76 14.78 -10.83
CA VAL A 51 2.58 14.05 -9.83
C VAL A 51 2.91 14.93 -8.63
N ALA A 52 3.04 16.25 -8.83
CA ALA A 52 3.23 17.22 -7.75
C ALA A 52 2.67 18.59 -8.12
N LEU A 53 2.19 19.32 -7.11
CA LEU A 53 1.62 20.67 -7.25
C LEU A 53 2.39 21.67 -6.41
N ASN A 54 2.73 22.81 -7.03
CA ASN A 54 3.25 24.02 -6.37
C ASN A 54 4.42 23.75 -5.42
N LEU A 55 5.37 22.92 -5.84
CA LEU A 55 6.61 22.70 -5.11
C LEU A 55 7.42 23.99 -5.10
N PRO A 56 7.93 24.44 -3.93
CA PRO A 56 8.93 25.50 -3.86
C PRO A 56 10.16 25.17 -4.72
N ALA A 57 10.92 26.19 -5.09
CA ALA A 57 12.21 26.00 -5.77
C ALA A 57 13.10 25.03 -4.98
N GLY A 58 13.76 24.12 -5.70
CA GLY A 58 14.56 23.06 -5.10
C GLY A 58 14.57 21.80 -5.96
N GLU A 59 15.17 20.75 -5.40
CA GLU A 59 15.26 19.41 -5.97
C GLU A 59 14.39 18.45 -5.16
N TYR A 60 13.66 17.55 -5.82
CA TYR A 60 12.75 16.61 -5.18
C TYR A 60 12.85 15.21 -5.77
N ASN A 61 12.80 14.20 -4.90
CA ASN A 61 12.81 12.79 -5.26
C ASN A 61 11.37 12.23 -5.25
N LEU A 62 10.77 12.07 -6.42
CA LEU A 62 9.37 11.66 -6.57
C LEU A 62 9.29 10.15 -6.85
N TYR A 63 8.42 9.44 -6.13
CA TYR A 63 8.11 8.05 -6.44
C TYR A 63 7.05 7.98 -7.53
N VAL A 64 7.35 7.26 -8.61
CA VAL A 64 6.52 7.12 -9.81
C VAL A 64 6.65 5.71 -10.39
N GLY A 65 5.87 5.37 -11.43
CA GLY A 65 6.03 4.10 -12.14
C GLY A 65 7.36 3.99 -12.88
N LYS A 66 7.94 2.78 -12.96
CA LYS A 66 9.18 2.51 -13.71
C LYS A 66 9.02 2.92 -15.17
N GLY A 67 9.96 3.74 -15.65
CA GLY A 67 9.93 4.29 -17.01
C GLY A 67 9.09 5.56 -17.19
N SER A 68 8.46 6.11 -16.14
CA SER A 68 7.66 7.34 -16.25
C SER A 68 8.51 8.53 -16.70
N VAL A 69 8.06 9.36 -17.63
CA VAL A 69 8.77 10.58 -18.00
C VAL A 69 8.11 11.75 -17.27
N LEU A 70 8.91 12.59 -16.61
CA LEU A 70 8.41 13.73 -15.83
C LEU A 70 8.75 15.05 -16.50
N THR A 71 7.77 15.95 -16.54
CA THR A 71 7.92 17.32 -17.04
C THR A 71 7.62 18.29 -15.91
N THR A 72 8.52 19.24 -15.67
CA THR A 72 8.28 20.35 -14.74
C THR A 72 7.53 21.48 -15.45
N VAL A 73 6.48 22.00 -14.82
CA VAL A 73 5.68 23.12 -15.31
C VAL A 73 5.78 24.26 -14.31
N ALA A 74 6.22 25.44 -14.74
CA ALA A 74 6.26 26.61 -13.87
C ALA A 74 4.86 26.94 -13.34
N SER A 75 4.72 27.07 -12.02
CA SER A 75 3.45 27.40 -11.39
C SER A 75 3.32 28.92 -11.30
N SER A 76 2.31 29.50 -11.94
CA SER A 76 1.94 30.91 -11.76
C SER A 76 1.11 31.06 -10.48
N ALA A 77 1.74 30.99 -9.30
CA ALA A 77 1.05 31.18 -8.01
C ALA A 77 1.63 32.37 -7.24
N ASN A 78 0.83 33.44 -7.11
CA ASN A 78 1.02 34.47 -6.10
C ASN A 78 0.94 33.80 -4.71
N LEU A 79 2.08 33.76 -4.01
CA LEU A 79 2.20 33.22 -2.66
C LEU A 79 1.68 34.27 -1.67
N ASP A 80 0.40 34.23 -1.30
CA ASP A 80 -0.09 35.03 -0.18
C ASP A 80 0.47 34.45 1.12
N ILE A 81 1.50 35.13 1.64
CA ILE A 81 2.13 34.85 2.93
C ILE A 81 1.19 35.37 4.01
N SER A 82 0.34 34.50 4.57
CA SER A 82 -0.32 34.82 5.84
C SER A 82 0.47 34.21 7.01
N THR A 83 1.01 35.10 7.82
CA THR A 83 1.67 34.81 9.09
C THR A 83 0.61 34.55 10.16
N LYS A 84 0.36 33.29 10.53
CA LYS A 84 0.04 32.85 11.90
C LYS A 84 -0.28 31.35 11.98
N ALA A 85 0.37 30.70 12.96
CA ALA A 85 0.02 29.45 13.66
C ALA A 85 -0.34 28.20 12.82
N ILE A 86 0.21 27.06 13.24
CA ILE A 86 -0.16 25.70 12.83
C ILE A 86 -1.69 25.61 12.78
N SER A 87 -2.25 25.73 11.59
CA SER A 87 -3.67 25.55 11.32
C SER A 87 -3.78 24.75 10.04
N THR A 88 -4.57 23.69 10.13
CA THR A 88 -5.06 22.88 9.01
C THR A 88 -5.31 23.75 7.78
N PRO A 89 -4.78 23.41 6.59
CA PRO A 89 -4.85 24.30 5.44
C PRO A 89 -6.28 24.39 4.92
N SER A 90 -6.94 25.51 5.21
CA SER A 90 -8.12 25.98 4.49
C SER A 90 -7.70 27.03 3.45
N THR A 91 -7.99 26.73 2.18
CA THR A 91 -8.20 27.69 1.07
C THR A 91 -7.07 28.66 0.72
N GLY A 92 -5.85 28.14 0.61
CA GLY A 92 -4.78 28.65 -0.26
C GLY A 92 -4.23 27.47 -1.07
N THR A 93 -3.76 27.70 -2.30
CA THR A 93 -3.29 26.62 -3.19
C THR A 93 -2.28 25.72 -2.47
N LYS A 94 -2.63 24.45 -2.26
CA LYS A 94 -1.84 23.52 -1.43
C LYS A 94 -0.64 22.99 -2.23
N SER A 95 0.54 22.99 -1.62
CA SER A 95 1.69 22.23 -2.12
C SER A 95 1.49 20.76 -1.76
N ARG A 96 1.60 19.86 -2.74
CA ARG A 96 1.31 18.44 -2.54
C ARG A 96 2.11 17.57 -3.51
N VAL A 97 2.54 16.40 -3.03
CA VAL A 97 3.12 15.33 -3.87
C VAL A 97 2.20 14.12 -3.85
N TYR A 98 2.05 13.46 -4.99
CA TYR A 98 1.17 12.31 -5.18
C TYR A 98 1.97 11.06 -5.58
N PHE A 99 1.47 9.89 -5.19
CA PHE A 99 1.88 8.59 -5.73
C PHE A 99 0.63 7.74 -6.04
N PRO A 100 0.54 7.10 -7.22
CA PRO A 100 1.43 7.26 -8.38
C PRO A 100 1.28 8.63 -9.07
N CYS A 101 0.08 9.21 -9.04
CA CYS A 101 -0.25 10.58 -9.45
C CYS A 101 -1.65 10.94 -8.91
N GLU A 102 -2.07 12.19 -9.07
CA GLU A 102 -3.36 12.69 -8.59
C GLU A 102 -4.53 11.85 -9.14
N ASN A 103 -5.40 11.38 -8.24
CA ASN A 103 -6.59 10.58 -8.55
C ASN A 103 -6.35 9.24 -9.27
N LYS A 104 -5.11 8.75 -9.35
CA LYS A 104 -4.78 7.42 -9.86
C LYS A 104 -4.28 6.52 -8.73
N TYR A 105 -4.49 5.22 -8.89
CA TYR A 105 -4.15 4.23 -7.88
C TYR A 105 -3.11 3.24 -8.42
N ALA A 106 -2.07 3.00 -7.62
CA ALA A 106 -1.26 1.80 -7.71
C ALA A 106 -2.08 0.60 -7.23
N THR A 107 -1.72 -0.63 -7.60
CA THR A 107 -2.37 -1.84 -7.09
C THR A 107 -1.43 -2.57 -6.15
N VAL A 108 -1.92 -2.85 -4.95
CA VAL A 108 -1.22 -3.63 -3.93
C VAL A 108 -1.93 -4.96 -3.77
N MET A 109 -1.16 -6.04 -3.78
CA MET A 109 -1.63 -7.42 -3.67
C MET A 109 -0.81 -8.15 -2.62
N PHE A 110 -1.50 -8.90 -1.75
CA PHE A 110 -0.88 -9.76 -0.74
C PHE A 110 -1.41 -11.19 -0.84
N GLU A 111 -0.59 -12.13 -0.34
CA GLU A 111 -0.95 -13.51 -0.04
C GLU A 111 -1.12 -13.70 1.48
N ASP A 112 -2.02 -14.60 1.91
CA ASP A 112 -2.40 -14.78 3.33
C ASP A 112 -1.73 -15.94 4.07
N LEU A 113 -1.08 -16.85 3.33
CA LEU A 113 -0.51 -18.07 3.90
C LEU A 113 0.95 -17.95 4.37
N PHE A 114 1.51 -16.74 4.47
CA PHE A 114 2.86 -16.54 5.02
C PHE A 114 3.01 -17.30 6.36
N PRO A 115 4.05 -18.13 6.52
CA PRO A 115 5.26 -18.24 5.69
C PRO A 115 5.22 -19.24 4.53
N TYR A 116 4.07 -19.85 4.22
CA TYR A 116 3.90 -20.86 3.16
C TYR A 116 3.37 -20.25 1.86
N SER A 117 3.84 -20.75 0.72
CA SER A 117 3.65 -20.10 -0.59
C SER A 117 2.23 -20.15 -1.18
N GLY A 118 1.27 -20.84 -0.54
CA GLY A 118 -0.12 -20.91 -1.00
C GLY A 118 -0.31 -21.31 -2.46
N ASP A 119 -1.35 -20.76 -3.09
CA ASP A 119 -1.71 -20.97 -4.49
C ASP A 119 -1.19 -19.88 -5.44
N LYS A 120 -0.56 -18.82 -4.92
CA LYS A 120 0.18 -17.80 -5.71
C LYS A 120 -0.69 -17.02 -6.70
N ASP A 121 -1.97 -16.83 -6.39
CA ASP A 121 -2.92 -16.08 -7.20
C ASP A 121 -2.89 -14.57 -6.91
N MET A 122 -2.22 -14.13 -5.84
CA MET A 122 -2.01 -12.74 -5.43
C MET A 122 -3.32 -11.95 -5.32
N ASN A 123 -4.37 -12.60 -4.81
CA ASN A 123 -5.68 -11.96 -4.64
C ASN A 123 -6.23 -12.02 -3.20
N ASP A 124 -5.46 -12.54 -2.23
CA ASP A 124 -5.93 -12.72 -0.85
C ASP A 124 -6.32 -11.39 -0.19
N VAL A 125 -5.56 -10.33 -0.47
CA VAL A 125 -5.91 -8.94 -0.17
C VAL A 125 -5.50 -8.06 -1.35
N VAL A 126 -6.47 -7.40 -1.98
CA VAL A 126 -6.23 -6.48 -3.10
C VAL A 126 -6.86 -5.13 -2.83
N PHE A 127 -6.07 -4.06 -2.98
CA PHE A 127 -6.56 -2.70 -2.92
C PHE A 127 -5.79 -1.78 -3.86
N GLY A 128 -6.48 -0.73 -4.32
CA GLY A 128 -5.85 0.44 -4.90
C GLY A 128 -5.22 1.28 -3.78
N LEU A 129 -3.99 1.73 -4.00
CA LEU A 129 -3.28 2.68 -3.14
C LEU A 129 -2.96 3.98 -3.88
N ASN A 130 -3.36 5.09 -3.29
CA ASN A 130 -2.87 6.42 -3.65
C ASN A 130 -2.34 7.11 -2.39
N ILE A 131 -1.19 7.79 -2.49
CA ILE A 131 -0.57 8.49 -1.36
C ILE A 131 -0.45 9.97 -1.71
N GLU A 132 -0.85 10.84 -0.78
CA GLU A 132 -0.70 12.28 -0.91
C GLU A 132 0.09 12.85 0.28
N TYR A 133 1.19 13.54 -0.01
CA TYR A 133 1.96 14.26 0.98
C TYR A 133 1.51 15.73 1.00
N ASP A 134 0.81 16.14 2.06
CA ASP A 134 0.48 17.54 2.30
C ASP A 134 1.76 18.27 2.75
N LEU A 135 2.17 19.29 2.01
CA LEU A 135 3.40 20.02 2.29
C LEU A 135 3.13 21.42 2.83
N ASP A 136 4.02 21.90 3.69
CA ASP A 136 4.09 23.32 4.03
C ASP A 136 4.91 24.12 2.99
N LYS A 137 4.99 25.44 3.19
CA LYS A 137 5.73 26.35 2.30
C LYS A 137 7.23 26.06 2.17
N ASN A 138 7.81 25.24 3.05
CA ASN A 138 9.21 24.82 3.03
C ASN A 138 9.36 23.38 2.53
N ALA A 139 8.32 22.82 1.90
CA ALA A 139 8.25 21.44 1.44
C ALA A 139 8.48 20.38 2.52
N ARG A 140 8.03 20.68 3.74
CA ARG A 140 8.02 19.72 4.86
C ARG A 140 6.64 19.07 4.95
N VAL A 141 6.61 17.77 5.19
CA VAL A 141 5.38 16.97 5.28
C VAL A 141 4.61 17.34 6.55
N VAL A 142 3.38 17.79 6.36
CA VAL A 142 2.42 18.13 7.42
C VAL A 142 1.51 16.93 7.70
N ALA A 143 1.14 16.19 6.66
CA ALA A 143 0.36 14.96 6.77
C ALA A 143 0.59 14.06 5.55
N ILE A 144 0.36 12.77 5.74
CA ILE A 144 0.40 11.76 4.69
C ILE A 144 -1.00 11.16 4.60
N ASN A 145 -1.64 11.30 3.44
CA ASN A 145 -2.98 10.76 3.20
C ASN A 145 -2.82 9.46 2.41
N PHE A 146 -3.17 8.33 3.02
CA PHE A 146 -3.23 7.03 2.35
C PHE A 146 -4.67 6.79 1.90
N ASN A 147 -4.92 6.96 0.62
CA ASN A 147 -6.20 6.70 -0.02
C ASN A 147 -6.27 5.22 -0.43
N ILE A 148 -7.22 4.50 0.13
CA ILE A 148 -7.40 3.06 -0.04
C ILE A 148 -8.71 2.80 -0.79
N GLU A 149 -8.60 2.06 -1.89
CA GLU A 149 -9.73 1.52 -2.65
C GLU A 149 -9.76 0.00 -2.47
N PRO A 150 -10.58 -0.55 -1.57
CA PRO A 150 -10.72 -2.00 -1.44
C PRO A 150 -11.18 -2.63 -2.76
N ARG A 151 -10.63 -3.79 -3.13
CA ARG A 151 -10.98 -4.45 -4.41
C ARG A 151 -11.42 -5.89 -4.24
N ALA A 152 -10.64 -6.70 -3.51
CA ALA A 152 -10.93 -8.12 -3.34
C ALA A 152 -10.33 -8.71 -2.07
N VAL A 153 -10.91 -9.85 -1.67
CA VAL A 153 -10.43 -10.70 -0.58
C VAL A 153 -10.54 -12.17 -1.01
N GLY A 154 -9.40 -12.77 -1.35
CA GLY A 154 -9.21 -14.20 -1.64
C GLY A 154 -8.86 -15.04 -0.41
N SER A 155 -8.96 -14.46 0.78
CA SER A 155 -8.56 -15.11 2.05
C SER A 155 -9.74 -15.75 2.78
N THR A 156 -9.47 -16.79 3.58
CA THR A 156 -10.43 -17.31 4.59
C THR A 156 -10.26 -16.68 5.97
N GLN A 157 -9.23 -15.86 6.20
CA GLN A 157 -8.97 -15.22 7.49
C GLN A 157 -10.08 -14.23 7.84
N THR A 158 -10.52 -14.24 9.09
CA THR A 158 -11.66 -13.45 9.59
C THR A 158 -11.29 -11.97 9.64
N TYR A 159 -10.20 -11.64 10.34
CA TYR A 159 -9.74 -10.26 10.49
C TYR A 159 -8.51 -10.01 9.63
N ILE A 160 -8.59 -8.98 8.81
CA ILE A 160 -7.52 -8.55 7.90
C ILE A 160 -7.23 -7.10 8.19
N GLY A 161 -6.05 -6.82 8.73
CA GLY A 161 -5.56 -5.48 8.96
C GLY A 161 -4.78 -4.95 7.77
N ILE A 162 -4.82 -3.64 7.56
CA ILE A 162 -3.92 -2.91 6.66
C ILE A 162 -3.32 -1.75 7.44
N GLY A 163 -2.04 -1.47 7.24
CA GLY A 163 -1.37 -0.33 7.83
C GLY A 163 -0.07 0.04 7.13
N ALA A 164 0.55 1.11 7.63
CA ALA A 164 1.92 1.47 7.32
C ALA A 164 2.83 1.33 8.53
N ASN A 165 4.05 0.83 8.32
CA ASN A 165 5.13 0.82 9.30
C ASN A 165 6.21 1.82 8.86
N PHE A 166 6.56 2.77 9.74
CA PHE A 166 7.58 3.78 9.49
C PHE A 166 8.94 3.31 10.02
N THR A 167 9.90 3.13 9.14
CA THR A 167 11.22 2.56 9.46
C THR A 167 12.35 3.52 9.07
N GLY A 168 13.58 3.23 9.50
CA GLY A 168 14.72 4.12 9.26
C GLY A 168 14.86 5.20 10.33
N MET A 169 14.82 6.46 9.90
CA MET A 169 14.83 7.64 10.75
C MET A 169 13.67 7.60 11.76
N ALA A 170 13.97 7.89 13.02
CA ALA A 170 13.00 7.81 14.10
C ALA A 170 11.87 8.84 13.93
N VAL A 171 10.63 8.34 13.86
CA VAL A 171 9.39 9.12 13.84
C VAL A 171 8.35 8.46 14.73
N GLN A 172 7.36 9.24 15.18
CA GLN A 172 6.17 8.69 15.82
C GLN A 172 4.92 9.16 15.08
N VAL A 173 4.03 8.23 14.80
CA VAL A 173 2.67 8.50 14.37
C VAL A 173 1.91 9.07 15.57
N SER A 174 1.52 10.33 15.49
CA SER A 174 0.85 11.04 16.58
C SER A 174 -0.67 10.98 16.47
N LYS A 175 -1.19 10.88 15.24
CA LYS A 175 -2.64 10.89 14.97
C LYS A 175 -2.94 10.23 13.63
N VAL A 176 -4.02 9.47 13.58
CA VAL A 176 -4.63 9.00 12.33
C VAL A 176 -6.10 9.43 12.31
N ALA A 177 -6.47 10.27 11.34
CA ALA A 177 -7.86 10.62 11.08
C ALA A 177 -8.35 9.85 9.84
N ARG A 178 -9.60 9.38 9.84
CA ARG A 178 -10.16 8.68 8.69
C ARG A 178 -11.33 9.43 8.08
N SER A 179 -11.45 9.34 6.77
CA SER A 179 -12.56 9.96 6.03
C SER A 179 -12.95 9.11 4.85
N SER A 180 -14.23 9.16 4.47
CA SER A 180 -14.78 8.47 3.31
C SER A 180 -16.01 9.25 2.86
N ALA A 181 -16.20 9.37 1.54
CA ALA A 181 -17.36 10.06 0.96
C ALA A 181 -18.62 9.17 1.00
N ASP A 182 -18.42 7.86 0.84
CA ASP A 182 -19.43 6.80 0.77
C ASP A 182 -19.66 6.10 2.12
N TYR A 183 -18.74 6.27 3.08
CA TYR A 183 -18.88 5.80 4.47
C TYR A 183 -18.50 6.89 5.51
N PRO A 184 -19.29 7.98 5.64
CA PRO A 184 -18.94 9.12 6.51
C PRO A 184 -18.73 8.76 7.99
N GLY A 185 -19.37 7.70 8.46
CA GLY A 185 -19.29 7.22 9.86
C GLY A 185 -17.88 6.81 10.30
N ILE A 186 -16.99 6.45 9.36
CA ILE A 186 -15.60 6.04 9.65
C ILE A 186 -14.77 7.09 10.38
N SER A 187 -15.18 8.36 10.26
CA SER A 187 -14.52 9.48 10.93
C SER A 187 -14.58 9.39 12.45
N ASN A 188 -15.66 8.82 12.99
CA ASN A 188 -15.89 8.76 14.44
C ASN A 188 -15.94 7.32 14.97
N ASP A 189 -16.32 6.35 14.13
CA ASP A 189 -16.27 4.93 14.48
C ASP A 189 -14.89 4.36 14.10
N HIS A 190 -14.23 3.78 15.10
CA HIS A 190 -12.90 3.18 15.01
C HIS A 190 -12.91 1.70 15.40
N SER A 191 -14.10 1.10 15.56
CA SER A 191 -14.27 -0.27 16.05
C SER A 191 -13.67 -1.32 15.12
N ASP A 192 -13.61 -1.07 13.80
CA ASP A 192 -12.98 -1.97 12.84
C ASP A 192 -11.47 -2.12 13.06
N LEU A 193 -10.83 -1.23 13.82
CA LEU A 193 -9.40 -1.32 14.14
C LEU A 193 -9.12 -2.37 15.22
N ALA A 194 -10.02 -2.51 16.20
CA ALA A 194 -9.81 -3.29 17.41
C ALA A 194 -9.38 -4.76 17.19
N PRO A 195 -9.83 -5.49 16.14
CA PRO A 195 -9.42 -6.87 15.93
C PRO A 195 -7.91 -7.05 15.73
N ILE A 196 -7.24 -6.04 15.17
CA ILE A 196 -5.79 -6.08 14.94
C ILE A 196 -5.08 -5.05 15.82
N TYR A 197 -5.62 -3.84 15.95
CA TYR A 197 -4.93 -2.70 16.52
C TYR A 197 -5.51 -2.25 17.86
N ASN A 198 -4.64 -2.24 18.88
CA ASN A 198 -4.94 -1.51 20.11
C ASN A 198 -4.68 -0.01 19.90
N VAL A 199 -5.74 0.75 19.66
CA VAL A 199 -5.71 2.19 19.42
C VAL A 199 -6.42 2.94 20.55
N ASP A 200 -6.11 4.21 20.72
CA ASP A 200 -6.87 5.12 21.59
C ASP A 200 -7.85 5.92 20.73
N PRO A 201 -9.13 5.52 20.68
CA PRO A 201 -10.11 6.20 19.86
C PRO A 201 -10.44 7.58 20.47
N LYS A 202 -10.47 8.60 19.60
CA LYS A 202 -10.97 9.94 19.90
C LYS A 202 -12.12 10.25 18.93
N ASN A 203 -12.85 11.32 19.20
CA ASN A 203 -13.82 11.82 18.24
C ASN A 203 -13.08 12.39 17.02
N GLY A 204 -13.30 11.83 15.83
CA GLY A 204 -12.68 12.27 14.57
C GLY A 204 -11.30 11.69 14.23
N TYR A 205 -10.65 10.97 15.16
CA TYR A 205 -9.31 10.39 14.96
C TYR A 205 -8.95 9.38 16.05
N PHE A 206 -7.85 8.66 15.89
CA PHE A 206 -7.26 7.83 16.94
C PHE A 206 -5.75 8.02 17.03
N ASN A 207 -5.20 7.70 18.20
CA ASN A 207 -3.76 7.53 18.37
C ASN A 207 -3.41 6.05 18.11
N PRO A 208 -2.27 5.74 17.47
CA PRO A 208 -1.93 4.38 17.05
C PRO A 208 -1.69 3.40 18.20
N VAL A 209 -1.65 3.91 19.45
CA VAL A 209 -1.36 3.17 20.67
C VAL A 209 -2.29 3.65 21.78
N ASN A 210 -2.80 2.71 22.58
CA ASN A 210 -3.55 3.00 23.80
C ASN A 210 -2.65 3.59 24.92
N PRO A 211 -3.00 4.71 25.57
CA PRO A 211 -2.29 5.27 26.71
C PRO A 211 -1.98 4.33 27.87
N SER A 212 -2.67 3.20 28.00
CA SER A 212 -2.31 2.15 28.97
C SER A 212 -1.00 1.42 28.65
N ASP A 213 -0.50 1.50 27.40
CA ASP A 213 0.56 0.64 26.87
C ASP A 213 1.90 1.39 26.65
N GLN A 214 1.99 2.66 27.07
CA GLN A 214 2.95 3.66 26.56
C GLN A 214 4.45 3.34 26.76
N LEU A 215 4.83 2.48 27.71
CA LEU A 215 6.24 2.24 28.02
C LEU A 215 6.97 1.40 26.96
N ASN A 216 6.27 0.62 26.13
CA ASN A 216 6.86 -0.28 25.13
C ASN A 216 6.02 -0.37 23.85
N ALA A 217 5.37 0.71 23.43
CA ALA A 217 4.42 0.63 22.31
C ALA A 217 5.01 1.02 20.95
N ASP A 218 4.47 0.44 19.89
CA ASP A 218 4.90 0.72 18.52
C ASP A 218 4.28 1.99 17.96
N TYR A 219 4.89 3.12 18.27
CA TYR A 219 4.47 4.41 17.71
C TYR A 219 4.83 4.58 16.23
N LYS A 220 5.48 3.58 15.61
CA LYS A 220 5.88 3.64 14.19
C LYS A 220 4.81 3.09 13.25
N VAL A 221 3.72 2.54 13.79
CA VAL A 221 2.63 1.99 12.98
C VAL A 221 1.51 3.00 12.82
N ALA A 222 1.05 3.18 11.58
CA ALA A 222 -0.22 3.84 11.27
C ALA A 222 -1.25 2.79 10.81
N PRO A 223 -2.19 2.39 11.68
CA PRO A 223 -3.30 1.53 11.29
C PRO A 223 -4.22 2.23 10.27
N PHE A 224 -4.66 1.51 9.23
CA PHE A 224 -5.69 2.02 8.31
C PHE A 224 -7.05 1.39 8.62
N THR A 225 -7.07 0.07 8.76
CA THR A 225 -8.20 -0.75 9.20
C THR A 225 -7.69 -2.03 9.86
N GLY A 226 -8.36 -2.54 10.89
CA GLY A 226 -8.13 -3.87 11.47
C GLY A 226 -9.09 -4.93 10.93
N ASN A 227 -10.03 -4.55 10.07
CA ASN A 227 -10.99 -5.46 9.47
C ASN A 227 -11.38 -4.96 8.07
N PHE A 228 -10.50 -5.18 7.10
CA PHE A 228 -10.67 -4.80 5.70
C PHE A 228 -11.99 -5.28 5.09
N ARG A 229 -12.53 -6.41 5.57
CA ARG A 229 -13.82 -6.95 5.11
C ARG A 229 -15.00 -6.01 5.39
N SER A 230 -14.93 -5.19 6.43
CA SER A 230 -16.03 -4.27 6.79
C SER A 230 -16.27 -3.17 5.75
N PHE A 231 -15.34 -2.99 4.81
CA PHE A 231 -15.42 -1.98 3.76
C PHE A 231 -16.17 -2.46 2.51
N PHE A 232 -16.47 -3.75 2.39
CA PHE A 232 -17.29 -4.28 1.31
C PHE A 232 -18.77 -4.11 1.66
N ILE A 233 -19.55 -3.57 0.72
CA ILE A 233 -20.95 -3.23 0.91
C ILE A 233 -21.81 -4.47 0.70
N SER A 234 -22.44 -4.97 1.77
CA SER A 234 -23.27 -6.17 1.74
C SER A 234 -22.53 -7.38 1.13
N PRO A 235 -21.39 -7.80 1.72
CA PRO A 235 -20.61 -8.90 1.17
C PRO A 235 -21.40 -10.22 1.27
N PRO A 236 -21.08 -11.21 0.43
CA PRO A 236 -21.70 -12.52 0.51
C PRO A 236 -21.57 -13.13 1.91
N THR A 237 -22.66 -13.68 2.46
CA THR A 237 -22.66 -14.29 3.80
C THR A 237 -22.30 -15.77 3.79
N TYR A 238 -22.34 -16.41 2.62
CA TYR A 238 -22.08 -17.84 2.44
C TYR A 238 -20.63 -18.16 2.08
N THR A 239 -19.79 -17.14 1.87
CA THR A 239 -18.39 -17.31 1.51
C THR A 239 -17.54 -16.17 2.07
N PRO A 240 -16.30 -16.46 2.53
CA PRO A 240 -15.35 -15.41 2.88
C PRO A 240 -14.73 -14.75 1.63
N PHE A 241 -14.92 -15.28 0.43
CA PHE A 241 -14.31 -14.75 -0.77
C PHE A 241 -15.12 -13.58 -1.34
N VAL A 242 -14.44 -12.46 -1.62
CA VAL A 242 -15.06 -11.25 -2.16
C VAL A 242 -14.34 -10.81 -3.43
N ASN A 243 -15.09 -10.70 -4.53
CA ASN A 243 -14.59 -10.22 -5.83
C ASN A 243 -13.40 -10.99 -6.42
N VAL A 244 -13.19 -12.26 -6.07
CA VAL A 244 -12.14 -13.13 -6.65
C VAL A 244 -12.70 -14.15 -7.66
N PHE A 245 -14.01 -14.09 -7.94
CA PHE A 245 -14.67 -14.93 -8.93
C PHE A 245 -15.46 -14.09 -9.94
N ASN A 246 -15.53 -14.57 -11.19
CA ASN A 246 -16.43 -14.02 -12.21
C ASN A 246 -17.82 -14.67 -12.22
N ILE A 247 -18.14 -15.46 -11.18
CA ILE A 247 -19.46 -16.06 -10.97
C ILE A 247 -20.21 -15.32 -9.85
N GLY A 248 -21.55 -15.29 -9.92
CA GLY A 248 -22.38 -14.62 -8.91
C GLY A 248 -22.36 -13.10 -9.00
N THR A 249 -22.80 -12.41 -7.95
CA THR A 249 -22.85 -10.93 -7.87
C THR A 249 -21.53 -10.39 -7.32
N SER A 250 -21.05 -9.29 -7.90
CA SER A 250 -19.85 -8.59 -7.41
C SER A 250 -20.23 -7.58 -6.33
N THR A 251 -19.32 -7.35 -5.40
CA THR A 251 -19.56 -6.53 -4.21
C THR A 251 -18.83 -5.20 -4.34
N LEU A 252 -19.57 -4.09 -4.24
CA LEU A 252 -18.96 -2.76 -4.18
C LEU A 252 -18.28 -2.56 -2.82
N SER A 253 -17.44 -1.54 -2.70
CA SER A 253 -16.72 -1.24 -1.47
C SER A 253 -16.63 0.27 -1.24
N ASN A 254 -16.56 0.66 0.03
CA ASN A 254 -16.34 2.04 0.43
C ASN A 254 -14.87 2.40 0.33
N LYS A 255 -14.54 3.47 -0.39
CA LYS A 255 -13.19 4.04 -0.41
C LYS A 255 -12.96 4.84 0.86
N PHE A 256 -11.74 4.86 1.36
CA PHE A 256 -11.42 5.68 2.53
C PHE A 256 -9.99 6.21 2.49
N THR A 257 -9.76 7.27 3.25
CA THR A 257 -8.45 7.86 3.47
C THR A 257 -8.06 7.66 4.92
N ALA A 258 -6.84 7.19 5.16
CA ALA A 258 -6.17 7.29 6.44
C ALA A 258 -5.17 8.45 6.39
N LYS A 259 -5.51 9.56 7.04
CA LYS A 259 -4.66 10.75 7.16
C LYS A 259 -3.77 10.63 8.39
N VAL A 260 -2.49 10.43 8.16
CA VAL A 260 -1.45 10.23 9.18
C VAL A 260 -0.71 11.53 9.46
N SER A 261 -0.62 11.90 10.74
CA SER A 261 0.24 12.96 11.23
C SER A 261 1.38 12.37 12.06
N LEU A 262 2.57 12.93 11.89
CA LEU A 262 3.75 12.59 12.68
C LEU A 262 3.96 13.63 13.78
N ASN A 263 4.66 13.26 14.84
CA ASN A 263 5.06 14.20 15.90
C ASN A 263 6.23 15.12 15.50
N SER A 264 6.72 14.99 14.27
CA SER A 264 7.93 15.63 13.76
C SER A 264 7.66 16.27 12.40
N VAL A 265 8.27 17.43 12.15
CA VAL A 265 8.18 18.14 10.86
C VAL A 265 9.39 17.76 10.01
N ILE A 266 9.18 17.03 8.92
CA ILE A 266 10.24 16.37 8.16
C ILE A 266 10.16 16.81 6.70
N ALA A 267 11.30 17.13 6.08
CA ALA A 267 11.36 17.47 4.66
C ALA A 267 10.88 16.29 3.79
N TYR A 268 10.16 16.56 2.70
CA TYR A 268 9.64 15.52 1.81
C TYR A 268 10.75 14.59 1.29
N ASN A 269 11.92 15.12 0.91
CA ASN A 269 13.05 14.30 0.42
C ASN A 269 13.65 13.34 1.46
N SER A 270 13.29 13.45 2.73
CA SER A 270 13.66 12.48 3.75
C SER A 270 12.76 11.25 3.72
N PHE A 271 11.63 11.27 3.03
CA PHE A 271 10.73 10.11 2.91
C PHE A 271 11.14 9.19 1.77
N THR A 272 10.89 7.91 1.98
CA THR A 272 11.07 6.84 0.98
C THR A 272 9.87 5.88 1.04
N LEU A 273 9.59 5.16 -0.05
CA LEU A 273 8.45 4.24 -0.15
C LEU A 273 8.95 2.84 -0.53
N LEU A 274 8.81 1.89 0.39
CA LEU A 274 9.19 0.48 0.21
C LEU A 274 10.68 0.30 -0.19
N ASP A 275 11.54 1.19 0.31
CA ASP A 275 12.99 1.12 0.12
C ASP A 275 13.65 0.33 1.26
N ALA A 276 14.93 0.02 1.09
CA ALA A 276 15.73 -0.58 2.14
C ALA A 276 15.84 0.37 3.35
N TYR A 277 15.99 -0.22 4.54
CA TYR A 277 16.21 0.54 5.77
C TYR A 277 17.37 1.53 5.62
N ASN A 278 17.13 2.80 5.96
CA ASN A 278 18.15 3.82 6.00
C ASN A 278 17.89 4.75 7.18
N ILE A 279 18.86 4.87 8.09
CA ILE A 279 18.73 5.68 9.30
C ILE A 279 18.49 7.18 9.01
N ASN A 280 18.87 7.65 7.83
CA ASN A 280 18.70 9.04 7.38
C ASN A 280 17.43 9.26 6.55
N LYS A 281 16.58 8.24 6.38
CA LYS A 281 15.32 8.32 5.64
C LYS A 281 14.17 7.77 6.47
N VAL A 282 13.00 8.38 6.36
CA VAL A 282 11.75 7.83 6.87
C VAL A 282 11.17 6.93 5.78
N ASN A 283 11.35 5.63 5.90
CA ASN A 283 10.79 4.67 4.95
C ASN A 283 9.37 4.28 5.35
N ILE A 284 8.46 4.35 4.39
CA ILE A 284 7.07 3.92 4.53
C ILE A 284 6.95 2.50 3.98
N SER A 285 6.72 1.54 4.86
CA SER A 285 6.37 0.16 4.50
C SER A 285 4.86 -0.04 4.59
N ILE A 286 4.23 -0.58 3.55
CA ILE A 286 2.81 -0.99 3.57
C ILE A 286 2.74 -2.49 3.87
N TYR A 287 1.82 -2.88 4.73
CA TYR A 287 1.68 -4.27 5.14
C TYR A 287 0.22 -4.65 5.40
N THR A 288 -0.03 -5.96 5.46
CA THR A 288 -1.27 -6.54 5.96
C THR A 288 -1.00 -7.43 7.17
N ALA A 289 -1.99 -7.60 8.04
CA ALA A 289 -1.93 -8.51 9.17
C ALA A 289 -3.17 -9.41 9.20
N PHE A 290 -3.00 -10.68 9.53
CA PHE A 290 -4.07 -11.67 9.51
C PHE A 290 -4.38 -12.17 10.93
N GLU A 291 -5.63 -12.05 11.35
CA GLU A 291 -6.16 -12.41 12.68
C GLU A 291 -5.61 -11.61 13.87
N ASN A 292 -4.32 -11.26 13.89
CA ASN A 292 -3.71 -10.42 14.93
C ASN A 292 -2.34 -9.85 14.47
N LYS A 293 -1.78 -8.90 15.24
CA LYS A 293 -0.49 -8.24 14.92
C LYS A 293 0.74 -9.15 14.89
N SER A 294 0.66 -10.37 15.40
CA SER A 294 1.83 -11.28 15.35
C SER A 294 2.01 -11.95 13.99
N LYS A 295 0.99 -11.86 13.12
CA LYS A 295 0.94 -12.46 11.78
C LYS A 295 0.84 -11.36 10.74
N GLU A 296 1.99 -10.78 10.41
CA GLU A 296 2.08 -9.71 9.41
C GLU A 296 2.70 -10.23 8.12
N VAL A 297 2.33 -9.62 7.01
CA VAL A 297 2.94 -9.85 5.70
C VAL A 297 3.36 -8.50 5.15
N HIS A 298 4.66 -8.37 4.87
CA HIS A 298 5.27 -7.16 4.35
C HIS A 298 5.89 -7.41 2.98
N PHE A 299 6.20 -6.33 2.27
CA PHE A 299 7.04 -6.38 1.09
C PHE A 299 8.44 -6.90 1.41
N LYS A 300 9.06 -7.56 0.42
CA LYS A 300 10.41 -8.07 0.54
C LYS A 300 11.40 -6.99 1.00
N GLY A 301 12.23 -7.32 1.98
CA GLY A 301 13.26 -6.46 2.56
C GLY A 301 12.74 -5.40 3.54
N GLN A 302 11.42 -5.32 3.76
CA GLN A 302 10.85 -4.42 4.76
C GLN A 302 10.91 -5.02 6.17
N LEU A 303 10.98 -4.16 7.19
CA LEU A 303 11.01 -4.59 8.58
C LEU A 303 9.58 -4.76 9.13
N PRO A 304 9.32 -5.84 9.89
CA PRO A 304 8.04 -6.01 10.55
C PRO A 304 7.80 -4.97 11.66
N SER A 305 6.57 -4.90 12.15
CA SER A 305 6.31 -4.16 13.40
C SER A 305 6.94 -4.86 14.59
N MET A 306 6.97 -4.18 15.74
CA MET A 306 7.51 -4.77 16.97
C MET A 306 6.74 -6.01 17.48
N TYR A 307 5.49 -6.20 17.04
CA TYR A 307 4.61 -7.25 17.55
C TYR A 307 4.63 -8.52 16.70
N PHE A 308 5.31 -8.48 15.56
CA PHE A 308 5.44 -9.61 14.66
C PHE A 308 6.17 -10.78 15.31
N ASN A 309 5.65 -11.99 15.09
CA ASN A 309 6.29 -13.21 15.58
C ASN A 309 7.46 -13.61 14.65
N LEU A 310 8.68 -13.26 15.04
CA LEU A 310 9.90 -13.57 14.28
C LEU A 310 10.10 -15.07 13.99
N ALA A 311 9.56 -15.98 14.82
CA ALA A 311 9.66 -17.43 14.58
C ALA A 311 8.94 -17.87 13.29
N THR A 312 8.02 -17.04 12.76
CA THR A 312 7.36 -17.31 11.49
C THR A 312 8.29 -17.17 10.27
N PHE A 313 9.50 -16.60 10.42
CA PHE A 313 10.51 -16.63 9.35
C PHE A 313 11.22 -17.99 9.22
N GLU A 314 11.24 -18.83 10.27
CA GLU A 314 11.97 -20.10 10.23
C GLU A 314 11.59 -20.99 9.03
N PRO A 315 10.30 -21.16 8.68
CA PRO A 315 9.94 -21.97 7.53
C PRO A 315 10.41 -21.40 6.19
N THR A 316 10.58 -20.07 6.05
CA THR A 316 11.01 -19.44 4.79
C THR A 316 12.51 -19.58 4.57
N GLY A 317 13.31 -19.75 5.63
CA GLY A 317 14.77 -19.73 5.56
C GLY A 317 15.37 -18.34 5.30
N ARG A 318 14.58 -17.26 5.36
CA ARG A 318 15.03 -15.86 5.26
C ARG A 318 14.22 -14.94 6.16
N THR A 319 14.81 -13.81 6.55
CA THR A 319 14.17 -12.81 7.43
C THR A 319 13.70 -11.56 6.68
N ASP A 320 13.50 -11.67 5.37
CA ASP A 320 13.24 -10.54 4.47
C ASP A 320 11.90 -10.64 3.75
N PHE A 321 10.96 -11.46 4.25
CA PHE A 321 9.68 -11.75 3.60
C PHE A 321 9.82 -12.34 2.18
N SER A 322 10.92 -13.07 1.93
CA SER A 322 11.05 -13.96 0.79
C SER A 322 11.38 -15.40 1.20
N SER A 323 11.16 -16.34 0.29
CA SER A 323 11.47 -17.75 0.49
C SER A 323 12.89 -18.07 0.02
N ALA A 324 13.70 -18.77 0.83
CA ALA A 324 15.01 -19.27 0.43
C ALA A 324 14.95 -20.34 -0.67
N TYR A 325 13.79 -20.95 -0.88
CA TYR A 325 13.64 -22.13 -1.73
C TYR A 325 13.31 -21.79 -3.18
N ASP A 326 12.51 -20.74 -3.38
CA ASP A 326 12.03 -20.31 -4.70
C ASP A 326 12.09 -18.78 -4.89
N SER A 327 12.58 -18.02 -3.89
CA SER A 327 12.58 -16.55 -3.87
C SER A 327 11.21 -15.90 -3.99
N TRP A 328 10.12 -16.67 -3.77
CA TRP A 328 8.75 -16.15 -3.71
C TRP A 328 8.57 -15.12 -2.60
N VAL A 329 7.58 -14.24 -2.77
CA VAL A 329 7.17 -13.21 -1.80
C VAL A 329 5.66 -13.25 -1.63
N TRP A 330 5.17 -12.60 -0.58
CA TRP A 330 3.74 -12.55 -0.25
C TRP A 330 3.13 -11.16 -0.45
N ALA A 331 3.87 -10.25 -1.09
CA ALA A 331 3.41 -8.89 -1.38
C ALA A 331 4.05 -8.35 -2.66
N ILE A 332 3.23 -7.78 -3.55
CA ILE A 332 3.67 -7.14 -4.79
C ILE A 332 2.94 -5.81 -5.02
N MET A 333 3.56 -4.92 -5.80
CA MET A 333 2.97 -3.62 -6.15
C MET A 333 3.14 -3.33 -7.64
N SER A 334 2.03 -2.96 -8.28
CA SER A 334 2.01 -2.32 -9.59
C SER A 334 1.79 -0.82 -9.43
N ASP A 335 2.57 0.02 -10.11
CA ASP A 335 2.36 1.48 -10.20
C ASP A 335 1.06 1.85 -10.92
N LYS A 336 0.49 0.93 -11.69
CA LYS A 336 -0.79 1.09 -12.38
C LYS A 336 -1.93 0.39 -11.64
N SER A 337 -3.15 0.84 -11.92
CA SER A 337 -4.38 0.14 -11.53
C SER A 337 -4.53 -1.10 -12.41
N VAL A 338 -4.22 -2.29 -11.90
CA VAL A 338 -4.28 -3.55 -12.66
C VAL A 338 -5.33 -4.47 -12.04
N ARG A 339 -5.84 -5.38 -12.87
CA ARG A 339 -6.76 -6.43 -12.44
C ARG A 339 -6.02 -7.44 -11.55
N HIS A 340 -6.72 -8.03 -10.59
CA HIS A 340 -6.19 -9.19 -9.88
C HIS A 340 -6.65 -10.50 -10.55
N PRO A 341 -5.85 -11.58 -10.44
CA PRO A 341 -6.25 -12.91 -10.86
C PRO A 341 -7.49 -13.43 -10.12
N LEU A 342 -8.24 -14.31 -10.78
CA LEU A 342 -9.30 -15.07 -10.13
C LEU A 342 -8.72 -16.02 -9.08
N GLU A 343 -9.54 -16.40 -8.11
CA GLU A 343 -9.21 -17.37 -7.06
C GLU A 343 -8.55 -18.63 -7.66
N THR A 344 -7.44 -19.07 -7.08
CA THR A 344 -6.59 -20.21 -7.51
C THR A 344 -5.85 -20.04 -8.83
N VAL A 345 -6.12 -18.97 -9.59
CA VAL A 345 -5.43 -18.71 -10.85
C VAL A 345 -4.12 -17.99 -10.56
N ARG A 346 -3.03 -18.74 -10.61
CA ARG A 346 -1.67 -18.21 -10.42
C ARG A 346 -1.43 -16.93 -11.23
N ILE A 347 -0.74 -15.97 -10.63
CA ILE A 347 -0.46 -14.69 -11.26
C ILE A 347 0.29 -14.83 -12.60
N ASN A 348 1.20 -15.79 -12.72
CA ASN A 348 1.94 -16.02 -13.97
C ASN A 348 1.11 -16.72 -15.07
N ASN A 349 -0.06 -17.27 -14.73
CA ASN A 349 -1.03 -17.74 -15.72
C ASN A 349 -1.92 -16.59 -16.20
N ALA A 350 -2.30 -15.68 -15.29
CA ALA A 350 -3.10 -14.51 -15.63
C ALA A 350 -2.30 -13.45 -16.41
N TYR A 351 -0.99 -13.35 -16.15
CA TYR A 351 -0.05 -12.41 -16.74
C TYR A 351 1.16 -13.15 -17.33
N PRO A 352 1.15 -13.47 -18.64
CA PRO A 352 2.20 -14.28 -19.28
C PRO A 352 3.62 -13.69 -19.15
N ASP A 353 3.72 -12.36 -19.12
CA ASP A 353 4.99 -11.64 -19.00
C ASP A 353 5.58 -11.70 -17.59
N PHE A 354 4.79 -12.08 -16.58
CA PHE A 354 5.22 -12.14 -15.19
C PHE A 354 6.44 -13.05 -14.99
N ALA A 355 6.48 -14.20 -15.67
CA ALA A 355 7.60 -15.14 -15.56
C ALA A 355 8.91 -14.57 -16.10
N LEU A 356 8.85 -13.80 -17.18
CA LEU A 356 10.01 -13.10 -17.72
C LEU A 356 10.43 -11.94 -16.82
N TRP A 357 9.46 -11.22 -16.26
CA TRP A 357 9.70 -10.10 -15.35
C TRP A 357 10.50 -10.56 -14.12
N VAL A 358 10.03 -11.59 -13.41
CA VAL A 358 10.70 -12.09 -12.19
C VAL A 358 12.04 -12.77 -12.43
N SER A 359 12.30 -13.26 -13.66
CA SER A 359 13.55 -13.94 -14.00
C SER A 359 14.64 -13.00 -14.51
N THR A 360 14.27 -11.86 -15.10
CA THR A 360 15.22 -10.97 -15.78
C THR A 360 15.25 -9.54 -15.27
N GLN A 361 14.19 -9.07 -14.59
CA GLN A 361 14.01 -7.68 -14.16
C GLN A 361 14.07 -6.64 -15.30
N ASN A 362 14.02 -7.07 -16.57
CA ASN A 362 14.19 -6.21 -17.74
C ASN A 362 12.88 -5.59 -18.25
N MET A 363 11.76 -5.83 -17.57
CA MET A 363 10.48 -5.24 -17.94
C MET A 363 10.04 -4.22 -16.89
N THR A 364 9.68 -3.03 -17.38
CA THR A 364 9.15 -1.93 -16.55
C THR A 364 7.73 -2.23 -16.08
N ASN A 365 6.98 -3.04 -16.84
CA ASN A 365 5.67 -3.55 -16.46
C ASN A 365 5.53 -5.03 -16.82
N TRP A 366 4.95 -5.82 -15.93
CA TRP A 366 4.63 -7.24 -16.16
C TRP A 366 3.16 -7.46 -16.56
N TYR A 367 2.34 -6.43 -16.38
CA TYR A 367 0.89 -6.48 -16.53
C TYR A 367 0.40 -6.05 -17.91
N GLY A 368 1.30 -5.75 -18.86
CA GLY A 368 0.96 -5.37 -20.23
C GLY A 368 0.23 -6.51 -20.96
N SER A 369 0.84 -7.70 -21.03
CA SER A 369 0.19 -8.91 -21.54
C SER A 369 -0.67 -9.57 -20.46
N LYS A 370 -1.93 -9.88 -20.80
CA LYS A 370 -2.93 -10.39 -19.86
C LYS A 370 -3.87 -11.41 -20.50
N VAL A 371 -4.26 -12.42 -19.73
CA VAL A 371 -5.32 -13.39 -20.08
C VAL A 371 -6.59 -12.97 -19.35
N LEU A 372 -7.49 -12.24 -20.02
CA LEU A 372 -8.66 -11.66 -19.38
C LEU A 372 -9.58 -12.68 -18.69
N ASP A 373 -9.71 -13.90 -19.23
CA ASP A 373 -10.51 -14.98 -18.63
C ASP A 373 -9.95 -15.47 -17.28
N SER A 374 -8.67 -15.19 -17.02
CA SER A 374 -7.99 -15.48 -15.75
C SER A 374 -8.06 -14.33 -14.74
N LEU A 375 -8.69 -13.21 -15.10
CA LEU A 375 -8.73 -11.99 -14.30
C LEU A 375 -10.15 -11.67 -13.84
N PHE A 376 -10.27 -10.98 -12.71
CA PHE A 376 -11.57 -10.45 -12.29
C PHE A 376 -12.04 -9.33 -13.23
N THR A 377 -13.26 -9.46 -13.76
CA THR A 377 -13.80 -8.56 -14.79
C THR A 377 -15.08 -7.84 -14.41
N LYS A 378 -15.72 -8.19 -13.29
CA LYS A 378 -17.07 -7.72 -12.97
C LYS A 378 -17.17 -6.29 -12.44
N ILE A 379 -16.08 -5.72 -11.92
CA ILE A 379 -16.02 -4.30 -11.50
C ILE A 379 -14.81 -3.66 -12.18
N ASN A 380 -14.98 -2.44 -12.68
CA ASN A 380 -13.90 -1.63 -13.23
C ASN A 380 -13.39 -0.64 -12.18
N PHE A 381 -12.11 -0.75 -11.79
CA PHE A 381 -11.43 0.19 -10.89
C PHE A 381 -10.49 1.11 -11.68
N THR A 382 -10.96 1.58 -12.84
CA THR A 382 -10.20 2.40 -13.79
C THR A 382 -8.87 1.73 -14.14
N TYR A 383 -8.96 0.48 -14.58
CA TYR A 383 -7.77 -0.31 -14.88
C TYR A 383 -6.96 0.29 -16.04
N PHE A 384 -5.66 0.06 -15.98
CA PHE A 384 -4.75 0.23 -17.11
C PHE A 384 -5.11 -0.78 -18.20
N ASP A 385 -5.34 -0.27 -19.40
CA ASP A 385 -5.73 -1.04 -20.57
C ASP A 385 -4.53 -1.45 -21.43
#